data_AF-A0A9D1JEG1-F1
#
_entry.id   AF-A0A9D1JEG1-F1
#
_cell.length_a   1.000
_cell.length_b   1.000
_cell.length_c   1.000
_cell.angle_alpha   90.00
_cell.angle_beta   90.00
_cell.angle_gamma   90.00
#
_symmetry.space_group_name_H-M   'P 1'
#
loop_
_entity.id
_entity.type
_entity.pdbx_description
1 polymer ?
#
loop_
_entity_poly.entity_id
_entity_poly.type
_entity_poly.pdbx_seq_one_letter_code
_entity_poly.pdbx_strand_id
1 'polypeptide(L)'
;MSWIKNKIKDFIWGGRQFPYPYIDCDGNELNSVEDIWVTSKEKLEEAIERGYCSKDRFRWNQEEMEGDWSEFLFPVDGLEWINGGVAFRNGETGERFDLKVGRKSLQILPFHALLAPQIICHYYGEVNTGKTLWMTQIICESGLFVSKPQDGTFCFTSDEIVDNPFPHPKFEAIKAYENNRLPEPTKKGELSLPYSFFVSYKTGEESVCSLVEFRDLAGEVAKEQGAGSVIFQSSYILFLISAHDLYDNEAKRNLIHLIQVFWQKGVQQNSFKGKLLVVFTKSDLFGEAELLQELLQDNTIWRYCNQLRLKKHADGYCIEENKKRNEVLYQYLNEEFPDVLMHLEMLAPQQQMEYFLIGSINQYPEDENVLPKNFCPYRIDEAILYLLADMGLYPYKEANDQEETEIEPEDHFQQYWDNWSGEW
;
A
#
# COMPACT_ATOMS: atom_id res chain seq x y z
N MET A 1 -21.10 4.03 3.93
CA MET A 1 -21.90 5.02 3.17
C MET A 1 -22.65 6.07 4.00
N SER A 2 -23.20 5.76 5.20
CA SER A 2 -23.91 6.76 6.03
C SER A 2 -23.00 7.87 6.60
N TRP A 3 -21.77 7.55 7.02
CA TRP A 3 -20.86 8.55 7.63
C TRP A 3 -20.32 9.58 6.62
N ILE A 4 -19.98 9.13 5.39
CA ILE A 4 -19.52 10.01 4.31
C ILE A 4 -20.58 11.07 4.03
N LYS A 5 -21.87 10.69 4.03
CA LYS A 5 -22.99 11.62 3.82
C LYS A 5 -23.07 12.71 4.91
N ASN A 6 -22.68 12.42 6.15
CA ASN A 6 -22.73 13.40 7.25
C ASN A 6 -21.53 14.37 7.19
N LYS A 7 -20.30 13.89 6.95
CA LYS A 7 -19.14 14.79 6.76
C LYS A 7 -19.20 15.59 5.45
N ILE A 8 -19.73 15.00 4.38
CA ILE A 8 -20.01 15.71 3.12
C ILE A 8 -21.09 16.78 3.33
N LYS A 9 -22.09 16.53 4.18
CA LYS A 9 -23.06 17.58 4.58
C LYS A 9 -22.36 18.73 5.30
N ASP A 10 -21.45 18.50 6.22
CA ASP A 10 -20.76 19.62 6.89
C ASP A 10 -19.86 20.41 5.91
N PHE A 11 -19.25 19.74 4.92
CA PHE A 11 -18.51 20.38 3.81
C PHE A 11 -19.42 21.27 2.95
N ILE A 12 -20.56 20.72 2.50
CA ILE A 12 -21.51 21.42 1.61
C ILE A 12 -22.05 22.71 2.26
N TRP A 13 -22.07 22.79 3.59
CA TRP A 13 -22.71 23.87 4.33
C TRP A 13 -21.74 24.79 5.11
N GLY A 14 -20.42 24.53 5.09
CA GLY A 14 -19.46 25.18 6.00
C GLY A 14 -18.14 25.72 5.43
N GLY A 15 -17.65 25.30 4.26
CA GLY A 15 -16.39 25.87 3.73
C GLY A 15 -15.80 25.20 2.48
N ARG A 16 -14.96 25.95 1.75
CA ARG A 16 -14.18 25.52 0.56
C ARG A 16 -13.04 24.51 0.88
N GLN A 17 -13.07 23.86 2.05
CA GLN A 17 -12.00 23.00 2.58
C GLN A 17 -12.47 21.56 2.70
N PHE A 18 -11.69 20.62 2.16
CA PHE A 18 -12.01 19.19 2.21
C PHE A 18 -11.94 18.64 3.63
N PRO A 19 -12.69 17.57 3.95
CA PRO A 19 -12.70 17.00 5.31
C PRO A 19 -11.35 16.42 5.73
N TYR A 20 -10.48 16.04 4.78
CA TYR A 20 -9.15 15.54 5.05
C TYR A 20 -8.14 16.11 4.04
N PRO A 21 -6.91 16.44 4.47
CA PRO A 21 -5.83 16.75 3.56
C PRO A 21 -5.39 15.49 2.80
N TYR A 22 -4.79 15.69 1.64
CA TYR A 22 -4.21 14.63 0.80
C TYR A 22 -2.83 15.07 0.31
N ILE A 23 -1.84 14.18 0.38
CA ILE A 23 -0.49 14.42 -0.11
C ILE A 23 -0.32 13.71 -1.45
N ASP A 24 -0.03 14.47 -2.50
CA ASP A 24 0.16 13.93 -3.85
C ASP A 24 1.53 13.25 -4.05
N CYS A 25 1.79 12.75 -5.26
CA CYS A 25 3.03 12.05 -5.60
C CYS A 25 4.28 12.94 -5.53
N ASP A 26 4.12 14.26 -5.63
CA ASP A 26 5.20 15.25 -5.54
C ASP A 26 5.36 15.79 -4.10
N GLY A 27 4.53 15.33 -3.16
CA GLY A 27 4.57 15.73 -1.75
C GLY A 27 3.83 17.03 -1.45
N ASN A 28 2.97 17.51 -2.36
CA ASN A 28 2.14 18.66 -2.10
C ASN A 28 0.92 18.26 -1.26
N GLU A 29 0.67 19.02 -0.20
CA GLU A 29 -0.58 18.93 0.54
C GLU A 29 -1.69 19.66 -0.23
N LEU A 30 -2.79 18.94 -0.46
CA LEU A 30 -4.04 19.41 -1.06
C LEU A 30 -5.10 19.41 0.03
N ASN A 31 -5.76 20.53 0.29
CA ASN A 31 -6.75 20.63 1.37
C ASN A 31 -7.99 21.48 1.01
N SER A 32 -8.00 22.11 -0.16
CA SER A 32 -9.07 23.00 -0.59
C SER A 32 -9.47 22.78 -2.04
N VAL A 33 -10.65 23.27 -2.42
CA VAL A 33 -11.15 23.26 -3.81
C VAL A 33 -10.22 23.99 -4.79
N GLU A 34 -9.37 24.87 -4.27
CA GLU A 34 -8.36 25.61 -5.04
C GLU A 34 -7.12 24.77 -5.34
N ASP A 35 -6.90 23.67 -4.63
CA ASP A 35 -5.79 22.74 -4.85
C ASP A 35 -6.11 21.66 -5.89
N ILE A 36 -7.37 21.55 -6.33
CA ILE A 36 -7.80 20.55 -7.31
C ILE A 36 -8.51 21.14 -8.53
N TRP A 37 -8.38 20.44 -9.65
CA TRP A 37 -9.29 20.51 -10.79
C TRP A 37 -10.11 19.23 -10.89
N VAL A 38 -11.10 19.27 -11.75
CA VAL A 38 -11.92 18.11 -12.09
C VAL A 38 -12.02 17.95 -13.60
N THR A 39 -12.21 16.71 -14.04
CA THR A 39 -12.41 16.37 -15.45
C THR A 39 -13.33 15.16 -15.57
N SER A 40 -13.69 14.80 -16.80
CA SER A 40 -14.47 13.60 -17.12
C SER A 40 -13.61 12.65 -17.95
N LYS A 41 -14.06 11.40 -18.06
CA LYS A 41 -13.43 10.42 -18.94
C LYS A 41 -13.33 10.92 -20.37
N GLU A 42 -14.41 11.46 -20.92
CA GLU A 42 -14.48 11.92 -22.32
C GLU A 42 -13.46 13.05 -22.56
N LYS A 43 -13.36 14.00 -21.63
CA LYS A 43 -12.39 15.09 -21.70
C LYS A 43 -10.95 14.60 -21.60
N LEU A 44 -10.72 13.58 -20.78
CA LEU A 44 -9.41 12.99 -20.62
C LEU A 44 -8.99 12.17 -21.84
N GLU A 45 -9.91 11.40 -22.43
CA GLU A 45 -9.68 10.68 -23.70
C GLU A 45 -9.36 11.65 -24.84
N GLU A 46 -10.11 12.75 -24.96
CA GLU A 46 -9.86 13.81 -25.93
C GLU A 46 -8.48 14.46 -25.73
N ALA A 47 -8.10 14.71 -24.47
CA ALA A 47 -6.78 15.24 -24.15
C ALA A 47 -5.64 14.27 -24.53
N ILE A 48 -5.83 12.96 -24.34
CA ILE A 48 -4.87 11.93 -24.75
C ILE A 48 -4.74 11.92 -26.28
N GLU A 49 -5.86 11.95 -27.02
CA GLU A 49 -5.84 11.97 -28.48
C GLU A 49 -5.13 13.19 -29.06
N ARG A 50 -5.27 14.34 -28.39
CA ARG A 50 -4.63 15.60 -28.76
C ARG A 50 -3.19 15.73 -28.25
N GLY A 51 -2.68 14.75 -27.50
CA GLY A 51 -1.30 14.71 -27.02
C GLY A 51 -1.01 15.57 -25.79
N TYR A 52 -2.03 16.00 -25.03
CA TYR A 52 -1.83 16.74 -23.77
C TYR A 52 -1.52 15.82 -22.58
N CYS A 53 -1.82 14.52 -22.71
CA CYS A 53 -1.45 13.51 -21.75
C CYS A 53 -1.06 12.21 -22.46
N SER A 54 -0.06 11.50 -21.93
CA SER A 54 0.32 10.18 -22.44
C SER A 54 -0.42 9.09 -21.69
N LYS A 55 -0.91 8.07 -22.42
CA LYS A 55 -1.51 6.86 -21.83
C LYS A 55 -0.60 6.17 -20.81
N ASP A 56 0.70 6.39 -20.87
CA ASP A 56 1.65 5.75 -19.96
C ASP A 56 1.89 6.57 -18.68
N ARG A 57 1.24 7.73 -18.54
CA ARG A 57 1.43 8.65 -17.41
C ARG A 57 0.10 8.95 -16.75
N PHE A 58 -0.03 8.60 -15.47
CA PHE A 58 -1.17 8.94 -14.60
C PHE A 58 -1.18 10.43 -14.18
N ARG A 59 -0.60 11.29 -15.02
CA ARG A 59 -0.32 12.71 -14.80
C ARG A 59 -0.30 13.42 -16.16
N TRP A 60 -0.89 14.60 -16.22
CA TRP A 60 -0.87 15.44 -17.42
C TRP A 60 0.53 15.97 -17.75
N ASN A 61 0.86 16.14 -19.04
CA ASN A 61 2.20 16.53 -19.46
C ASN A 61 2.40 18.05 -19.47
N GLN A 62 3.12 18.59 -18.48
CA GLN A 62 3.37 20.04 -18.38
C GLN A 62 4.11 20.65 -19.59
N GLU A 63 5.01 19.92 -20.24
CA GLU A 63 5.86 20.46 -21.32
C GLU A 63 5.16 20.49 -22.69
N GLU A 64 4.16 19.63 -22.90
CA GLU A 64 3.39 19.56 -24.16
C GLU A 64 2.08 20.37 -24.09
N MET A 65 1.85 21.05 -22.96
CA MET A 65 0.65 21.83 -22.64
C MET A 65 0.80 23.31 -22.97
N GLU A 66 0.88 23.67 -24.26
CA GLU A 66 0.76 25.07 -24.71
C GLU A 66 -0.71 25.55 -24.85
N GLY A 67 -1.70 24.69 -24.56
CA GLY A 67 -3.14 24.97 -24.71
C GLY A 67 -3.84 25.53 -23.46
N ASP A 68 -5.05 26.06 -23.64
CA ASP A 68 -5.90 26.56 -22.55
C ASP A 68 -6.45 25.39 -21.72
N TRP A 69 -5.99 25.26 -20.47
CA TRP A 69 -6.36 24.18 -19.55
C TRP A 69 -7.86 24.11 -19.29
N SER A 70 -8.58 25.22 -19.47
CA SER A 70 -10.02 25.32 -19.21
C SER A 70 -10.89 24.48 -20.16
N GLU A 71 -10.34 23.95 -21.26
CA GLU A 71 -11.08 23.02 -22.14
C GLU A 71 -11.25 21.62 -21.54
N PHE A 72 -10.30 21.19 -20.69
CA PHE A 72 -10.23 19.82 -20.17
C PHE A 72 -10.26 19.73 -18.64
N LEU A 73 -9.75 20.75 -17.95
CA LEU A 73 -9.59 20.78 -16.50
C LEU A 73 -10.40 21.94 -15.95
N PHE A 74 -11.44 21.62 -15.19
CA PHE A 74 -12.39 22.58 -14.69
C PHE A 74 -12.11 22.90 -13.23
N PRO A 75 -12.17 24.17 -12.81
CA PRO A 75 -12.19 24.50 -11.41
C PRO A 75 -13.46 23.94 -10.77
N VAL A 76 -13.34 23.54 -9.51
CA VAL A 76 -14.49 23.12 -8.69
C VAL A 76 -15.45 24.29 -8.42
N ASP A 77 -14.93 25.52 -8.42
CA ASP A 77 -15.71 26.74 -8.23
C ASP A 77 -16.79 26.87 -9.31
N GLY A 78 -18.05 26.78 -8.90
CA GLY A 78 -19.22 26.87 -9.80
C GLY A 78 -19.86 25.53 -10.15
N LEU A 79 -19.32 24.41 -9.66
CA LEU A 79 -19.90 23.08 -9.85
C LEU A 79 -20.70 22.61 -8.62
N GLU A 80 -21.79 21.89 -8.86
CA GLU A 80 -22.62 21.27 -7.81
C GLU A 80 -22.06 19.91 -7.41
N TRP A 81 -21.96 19.64 -6.11
CA TRP A 81 -21.55 18.33 -5.61
C TRP A 81 -22.68 17.30 -5.73
N ILE A 82 -22.38 16.14 -6.31
CA ILE A 82 -23.34 15.04 -6.46
C ILE A 82 -23.17 14.00 -5.35
N ASN A 83 -24.29 13.52 -4.80
CA ASN A 83 -24.32 12.45 -3.81
C ASN A 83 -24.08 11.08 -4.47
N GLY A 84 -23.14 10.27 -3.96
CA GLY A 84 -22.89 8.91 -4.48
C GLY A 84 -21.43 8.45 -4.56
N GLY A 85 -20.45 9.25 -4.13
CA GLY A 85 -19.04 8.84 -4.13
C GLY A 85 -18.02 9.93 -4.45
N VAL A 86 -18.50 11.13 -4.81
CA VAL A 86 -17.76 12.36 -5.16
C VAL A 86 -17.60 12.56 -6.65
N ALA A 87 -18.51 13.37 -7.16
CA ALA A 87 -18.49 13.92 -8.50
C ALA A 87 -19.08 15.33 -8.45
N PHE A 88 -18.76 16.12 -9.46
CA PHE A 88 -19.17 17.50 -9.62
C PHE A 88 -20.05 17.60 -10.85
N ARG A 89 -21.06 18.47 -10.80
CA ARG A 89 -21.97 18.74 -11.92
C ARG A 89 -21.81 20.18 -12.36
N ASN A 90 -21.70 20.40 -13.65
CA ASN A 90 -21.89 21.74 -14.19
C ASN A 90 -23.37 22.14 -14.06
N GLY A 91 -23.65 23.23 -13.34
CA GLY A 91 -25.03 23.70 -13.14
C GLY A 91 -25.73 24.17 -14.42
N GLU A 92 -24.96 24.58 -15.44
CA GLU A 92 -25.49 25.05 -16.72
C GLU A 92 -25.67 23.91 -17.73
N THR A 93 -24.64 23.08 -17.91
CA THR A 93 -24.64 22.02 -18.93
C THR A 93 -25.17 20.69 -18.42
N GLY A 94 -25.21 20.49 -17.10
CA GLY A 94 -25.54 19.20 -16.48
C GLY A 94 -24.45 18.14 -16.57
N GLU A 95 -23.30 18.46 -17.19
CA GLU A 95 -22.16 17.57 -17.36
C GLU A 95 -21.58 17.13 -16.01
N ARG A 96 -21.13 15.88 -15.92
CA ARG A 96 -20.59 15.27 -14.69
C ARG A 96 -19.08 15.10 -14.81
N PHE A 97 -18.37 15.54 -13.77
CA PHE A 97 -16.92 15.40 -13.60
C PHE A 97 -16.63 14.59 -12.34
N ASP A 98 -16.08 13.40 -12.48
CA ASP A 98 -15.80 12.47 -11.40
C ASP A 98 -14.31 12.15 -11.24
N LEU A 99 -13.46 12.70 -12.10
CA LEU A 99 -12.01 12.59 -12.00
C LEU A 99 -11.44 13.84 -11.33
N LYS A 100 -10.77 13.66 -10.18
CA LYS A 100 -10.05 14.73 -9.49
C LYS A 100 -8.61 14.79 -9.97
N VAL A 101 -8.09 16.00 -10.15
CA VAL A 101 -6.71 16.24 -10.59
C VAL A 101 -6.04 17.22 -9.64
N GLY A 102 -4.90 16.88 -9.06
CA GLY A 102 -4.14 17.82 -8.22
C GLY A 102 -3.60 18.97 -9.08
N ARG A 103 -3.81 20.23 -8.72
CA ARG A 103 -3.38 21.36 -9.57
C ARG A 103 -1.86 21.52 -9.69
N LYS A 104 -1.13 21.11 -8.64
CA LYS A 104 0.34 21.25 -8.57
C LYS A 104 1.03 20.09 -9.27
N SER A 105 0.72 18.87 -8.86
CA SER A 105 1.28 17.66 -9.46
C SER A 105 0.61 17.25 -10.76
N LEU A 106 -0.56 17.79 -11.12
CA LEU A 106 -1.36 17.26 -12.24
C LEU A 106 -1.65 15.75 -12.15
N GLN A 107 -1.52 15.16 -10.97
CA GLN A 107 -1.79 13.76 -10.72
C GLN A 107 -3.30 13.55 -10.75
N ILE A 108 -3.76 12.50 -11.43
CA ILE A 108 -5.13 12.01 -11.26
C ILE A 108 -5.23 11.32 -9.91
N LEU A 109 -6.10 11.85 -9.05
CA LEU A 109 -6.23 11.45 -7.66
C LEU A 109 -7.20 10.27 -7.52
N PRO A 110 -6.95 9.33 -6.58
CA PRO A 110 -7.84 8.19 -6.36
C PRO A 110 -9.24 8.62 -5.90
N PHE A 111 -10.20 7.71 -6.04
CA PHE A 111 -11.62 8.03 -5.91
C PHE A 111 -11.98 8.63 -4.52
N HIS A 112 -11.40 8.12 -3.44
CA HIS A 112 -11.62 8.61 -2.08
C HIS A 112 -10.61 9.69 -1.60
N ALA A 113 -9.69 10.17 -2.46
CA ALA A 113 -8.79 11.27 -2.12
C ALA A 113 -9.55 12.48 -1.56
N LEU A 114 -9.03 13.10 -0.49
CA LEU A 114 -9.61 14.24 0.25
C LEU A 114 -10.87 13.92 1.08
N LEU A 115 -11.37 12.68 1.04
CA LEU A 115 -12.65 12.28 1.64
C LEU A 115 -12.50 11.19 2.69
N ALA A 116 -11.39 10.46 2.62
CA ALA A 116 -10.92 9.55 3.64
C ALA A 116 -9.54 10.02 4.15
N PRO A 117 -9.19 9.75 5.42
CA PRO A 117 -7.83 9.91 5.90
C PRO A 117 -6.85 9.11 5.02
N GLN A 118 -5.73 9.71 4.67
CA GLN A 118 -4.69 9.06 3.87
C GLN A 118 -3.64 8.42 4.78
N ILE A 119 -3.23 7.20 4.42
CA ILE A 119 -2.10 6.48 5.01
C ILE A 119 -1.11 6.19 3.89
N ILE A 120 0.11 6.71 4.00
CA ILE A 120 1.14 6.55 2.97
C ILE A 120 2.18 5.55 3.46
N CYS A 121 2.34 4.48 2.70
CA CYS A 121 3.30 3.40 2.91
C CYS A 121 4.35 3.46 1.80
N HIS A 122 5.58 3.82 2.13
CA HIS A 122 6.69 3.77 1.17
C HIS A 122 7.52 2.50 1.34
N TYR A 123 7.76 1.80 0.23
CA TYR A 123 8.75 0.74 0.16
C TYR A 123 10.14 1.37 0.01
N TYR A 124 11.03 1.09 0.94
CA TYR A 124 12.38 1.65 0.99
C TYR A 124 13.41 0.54 1.16
N GLY A 125 14.50 0.57 0.40
CA GLY A 125 15.50 -0.50 0.40
C GLY A 125 16.37 -0.46 -0.85
N GLU A 126 17.48 -1.21 -0.83
CA GLU A 126 18.39 -1.36 -1.96
C GLU A 126 17.71 -1.91 -3.22
N VAL A 127 18.42 -1.84 -4.35
CA VAL A 127 18.00 -2.50 -5.60
C VAL A 127 17.85 -4.01 -5.37
N ASN A 128 16.89 -4.65 -6.05
CA ASN A 128 16.67 -6.11 -6.00
C ASN A 128 16.31 -6.72 -4.63
N THR A 129 15.87 -5.89 -3.68
CA THR A 129 15.32 -6.31 -2.38
C THR A 129 13.87 -6.82 -2.45
N GLY A 130 13.21 -6.76 -3.61
CA GLY A 130 11.84 -7.29 -3.77
C GLY A 130 10.71 -6.30 -3.51
N LYS A 131 10.99 -4.99 -3.44
CA LYS A 131 9.97 -3.92 -3.26
C LYS A 131 8.83 -4.01 -4.28
N THR A 132 9.17 -3.99 -5.57
CA THR A 132 8.21 -4.03 -6.67
C THR A 132 7.41 -5.34 -6.66
N LEU A 133 8.05 -6.47 -6.36
CA LEU A 133 7.37 -7.77 -6.27
C LEU A 133 6.36 -7.79 -5.12
N TRP A 134 6.75 -7.39 -3.91
CA TRP A 134 5.83 -7.42 -2.77
C TRP A 134 4.65 -6.47 -2.97
N MET A 135 4.89 -5.25 -3.45
CA MET A 135 3.80 -4.33 -3.82
C MET A 135 2.86 -4.96 -4.85
N THR A 136 3.40 -5.60 -5.89
CA THR A 136 2.60 -6.26 -6.93
C THR A 136 1.79 -7.43 -6.36
N GLN A 137 2.36 -8.22 -5.45
CA GLN A 137 1.65 -9.29 -4.76
C GLN A 137 0.47 -8.77 -3.94
N ILE A 138 0.63 -7.66 -3.21
CA ILE A 138 -0.48 -7.03 -2.48
C ILE A 138 -1.59 -6.57 -3.43
N ILE A 139 -1.22 -6.04 -4.60
CA ILE A 139 -2.17 -5.61 -5.63
C ILE A 139 -2.97 -6.79 -6.18
N CYS A 140 -2.28 -7.77 -6.75
CA CYS A 140 -2.91 -8.90 -7.43
C CYS A 140 -3.65 -9.82 -6.45
N GLU A 141 -3.17 -9.94 -5.21
CA GLU A 141 -3.73 -10.84 -4.20
C GLU A 141 -4.56 -10.07 -3.16
N SER A 142 -5.05 -8.86 -3.47
CA SER A 142 -5.82 -8.02 -2.54
C SER A 142 -7.09 -8.72 -2.00
N GLY A 143 -7.65 -9.67 -2.76
CA GLY A 143 -8.74 -10.53 -2.30
C GLY A 143 -8.42 -11.38 -1.05
N LEU A 144 -7.13 -11.59 -0.75
CA LEU A 144 -6.65 -12.22 0.49
C LEU A 144 -7.16 -11.49 1.74
N PHE A 145 -7.34 -10.17 1.63
CA PHE A 145 -7.69 -9.27 2.71
C PHE A 145 -9.21 -9.02 2.80
N VAL A 146 -10.05 -9.84 2.16
CA VAL A 146 -11.51 -9.74 2.30
C VAL A 146 -11.97 -10.80 3.30
N SER A 147 -12.28 -10.37 4.53
CA SER A 147 -12.68 -11.27 5.62
C SER A 147 -13.77 -10.65 6.52
N LYS A 148 -14.41 -11.48 7.34
CA LYS A 148 -15.29 -11.04 8.44
C LYS A 148 -14.63 -11.33 9.79
N PRO A 149 -13.60 -10.57 10.19
CA PRO A 149 -12.91 -10.83 11.44
C PRO A 149 -13.76 -10.35 12.63
N GLN A 150 -13.88 -11.19 13.68
CA GLN A 150 -14.44 -10.84 15.00
C GLN A 150 -15.67 -9.93 14.94
N ASP A 151 -16.79 -10.45 14.42
CA ASP A 151 -18.10 -9.77 14.33
C ASP A 151 -18.16 -8.51 13.44
N GLY A 152 -17.08 -8.19 12.72
CA GLY A 152 -17.02 -7.07 11.80
C GLY A 152 -16.93 -7.47 10.33
N THR A 153 -17.18 -6.51 9.45
CA THR A 153 -16.90 -6.63 8.01
C THR A 153 -15.66 -5.82 7.69
N PHE A 154 -14.62 -6.48 7.20
CA PHE A 154 -13.41 -5.85 6.71
C PHE A 154 -13.40 -5.84 5.18
N CYS A 155 -13.05 -4.70 4.59
CA CYS A 155 -13.02 -4.50 3.16
C CYS A 155 -11.70 -3.83 2.79
N PHE A 156 -10.92 -4.50 1.95
CA PHE A 156 -9.67 -4.01 1.38
C PHE A 156 -9.81 -4.07 -0.13
N THR A 157 -10.11 -2.93 -0.74
CA THR A 157 -10.48 -2.86 -2.16
C THR A 157 -9.65 -1.80 -2.86
N SER A 158 -9.22 -2.08 -4.09
CA SER A 158 -8.53 -1.08 -4.91
C SER A 158 -9.38 0.19 -5.01
N ASP A 159 -8.78 1.37 -4.75
CA ASP A 159 -9.46 2.66 -4.83
C ASP A 159 -9.42 3.22 -6.25
N GLU A 160 -9.82 2.37 -7.18
CA GLU A 160 -9.79 2.65 -8.60
C GLU A 160 -10.91 3.60 -9.01
N ILE A 161 -10.57 4.42 -10.00
CA ILE A 161 -11.54 5.28 -10.63
C ILE A 161 -12.20 4.48 -11.76
N VAL A 162 -13.48 4.18 -11.59
CA VAL A 162 -14.31 3.29 -12.44
C VAL A 162 -14.22 3.63 -13.94
N ASP A 163 -13.89 4.88 -14.29
CA ASP A 163 -13.90 5.40 -15.66
C ASP A 163 -12.57 6.01 -16.11
N ASN A 164 -11.45 5.68 -15.45
CA ASN A 164 -10.16 6.23 -15.83
C ASN A 164 -9.58 5.54 -17.10
N PRO A 165 -9.28 6.29 -18.18
CA PRO A 165 -8.69 5.74 -19.40
C PRO A 165 -7.20 5.38 -19.26
N PHE A 166 -6.53 5.74 -18.16
CA PHE A 166 -5.14 5.34 -17.91
C PHE A 166 -5.02 3.90 -17.42
N PRO A 167 -4.01 3.15 -17.87
CA PRO A 167 -3.64 1.89 -17.25
C PRO A 167 -3.26 2.14 -15.79
N HIS A 168 -3.57 1.18 -14.93
CA HIS A 168 -3.26 1.27 -13.50
C HIS A 168 -1.79 1.58 -13.26
N PRO A 169 -1.45 2.32 -12.19
CA PRO A 169 -0.08 2.34 -11.69
C PRO A 169 0.42 0.89 -11.56
N LYS A 170 1.66 0.63 -11.99
CA LYS A 170 2.25 -0.72 -12.02
C LYS A 170 1.58 -1.73 -12.97
N PHE A 171 0.84 -1.28 -13.99
CA PHE A 171 0.22 -2.15 -15.01
C PHE A 171 1.16 -3.22 -15.59
N GLU A 172 2.37 -2.86 -16.02
CA GLU A 172 3.32 -3.84 -16.57
C GLU A 172 3.79 -4.86 -15.53
N ALA A 173 3.93 -4.45 -14.26
CA ALA A 173 4.29 -5.34 -13.17
C ALA A 173 3.15 -6.31 -12.83
N ILE A 174 1.91 -5.82 -12.78
CA ILE A 174 0.69 -6.63 -12.62
C ILE A 174 0.60 -7.66 -13.74
N LYS A 175 0.73 -7.21 -15.00
CA LYS A 175 0.71 -8.09 -16.17
C LYS A 175 1.84 -9.13 -16.14
N ALA A 176 3.03 -8.77 -15.69
CA ALA A 176 4.12 -9.73 -15.51
C ALA A 176 3.72 -10.80 -14.47
N TYR A 177 3.25 -10.37 -13.29
CA TYR A 177 2.84 -11.27 -12.21
C TYR A 177 1.70 -12.22 -12.61
N GLU A 178 0.66 -11.71 -13.27
CA GLU A 178 -0.45 -12.51 -13.80
C GLU A 178 0.01 -13.56 -14.84
N ASN A 179 1.07 -13.26 -15.58
CA ASN A 179 1.72 -14.19 -16.50
C ASN A 179 2.77 -15.09 -15.83
N ASN A 180 2.76 -15.16 -14.50
CA ASN A 180 3.73 -15.89 -13.67
C ASN A 180 5.17 -15.45 -13.97
N ARG A 181 5.41 -14.15 -14.13
CA ARG A 181 6.75 -13.58 -14.30
C ARG A 181 7.09 -12.63 -13.17
N LEU A 182 8.37 -12.59 -12.82
CA LEU A 182 8.86 -11.55 -11.91
C LEU A 182 8.69 -10.18 -12.57
N PRO A 183 8.16 -9.18 -11.84
CA PRO A 183 8.07 -7.83 -12.36
C PRO A 183 9.47 -7.21 -12.46
N GLU A 184 9.67 -6.40 -13.49
CA GLU A 184 10.89 -5.61 -13.64
C GLU A 184 11.05 -4.61 -12.48
N PRO A 185 12.29 -4.32 -12.03
CA PRO A 185 12.52 -3.31 -11.01
C PRO A 185 12.04 -1.92 -11.44
N THR A 186 11.52 -1.15 -10.49
CA THR A 186 11.20 0.28 -10.68
C THR A 186 12.45 1.03 -11.16
N LYS A 187 12.34 1.72 -12.30
CA LYS A 187 13.49 2.35 -12.96
C LYS A 187 13.83 3.70 -12.33
N LYS A 188 15.12 4.06 -12.35
CA LYS A 188 15.55 5.42 -11.99
C LYS A 188 14.84 6.45 -12.88
N GLY A 189 14.18 7.43 -12.25
CA GLY A 189 13.41 8.47 -12.94
C GLY A 189 11.94 8.13 -13.19
N GLU A 190 11.50 6.91 -12.87
CA GLU A 190 10.07 6.57 -12.81
C GLU A 190 9.42 7.35 -11.67
N LEU A 191 8.26 7.96 -11.93
CA LEU A 191 7.48 8.63 -10.89
C LEU A 191 6.96 7.59 -9.89
N SER A 192 7.14 7.86 -8.60
CA SER A 192 6.61 7.01 -7.52
C SER A 192 5.11 7.27 -7.33
N LEU A 193 4.32 6.85 -8.33
CA LEU A 193 2.87 6.97 -8.28
C LEU A 193 2.30 5.98 -7.26
N PRO A 194 1.39 6.42 -6.38
CA PRO A 194 0.77 5.53 -5.41
C PRO A 194 -0.19 4.55 -6.09
N TYR A 195 -0.19 3.31 -5.60
CA TYR A 195 -1.32 2.41 -5.78
C TYR A 195 -2.18 2.47 -4.52
N SER A 196 -3.48 2.72 -4.70
CA SER A 196 -4.36 3.13 -3.60
C SER A 196 -5.41 2.06 -3.31
N PHE A 197 -5.65 1.79 -2.03
CA PHE A 197 -6.72 0.92 -1.56
C PHE A 197 -7.64 1.69 -0.63
N PHE A 198 -8.94 1.56 -0.84
CA PHE A 198 -9.92 1.96 0.14
C PHE A 198 -10.11 0.83 1.13
N VAL A 199 -9.70 1.10 2.37
CA VAL A 199 -9.77 0.13 3.46
C VAL A 199 -10.83 0.57 4.44
N SER A 200 -11.73 -0.33 4.82
CA SER A 200 -12.74 -0.07 5.84
C SER A 200 -12.98 -1.27 6.73
N TYR A 201 -13.24 -0.98 8.00
CA TYR A 201 -13.69 -1.94 8.99
C TYR A 201 -14.97 -1.43 9.62
N LYS A 202 -15.95 -2.32 9.74
CA LYS A 202 -17.28 -1.99 10.26
C LYS A 202 -17.69 -2.99 11.33
N THR A 203 -18.07 -2.48 12.49
CA THR A 203 -18.57 -3.22 13.64
C THR A 203 -19.93 -2.64 14.07
N GLY A 204 -21.01 -3.35 13.77
CA GLY A 204 -22.37 -2.85 14.04
C GLY A 204 -22.66 -1.51 13.32
N GLU A 205 -22.85 -0.43 14.09
CA GLU A 205 -23.07 0.93 13.56
C GLU A 205 -21.77 1.73 13.35
N GLU A 206 -20.67 1.31 13.99
CA GLU A 206 -19.38 1.98 13.88
C GLU A 206 -18.66 1.55 12.59
N SER A 207 -18.00 2.50 11.95
CA SER A 207 -17.20 2.23 10.77
C SER A 207 -16.02 3.19 10.71
N VAL A 208 -14.85 2.61 10.50
CA VAL A 208 -13.59 3.31 10.28
C VAL A 208 -13.10 3.01 8.88
N CYS A 209 -12.47 3.99 8.25
CA CYS A 209 -11.95 3.85 6.90
C CYS A 209 -10.71 4.72 6.71
N SER A 210 -9.87 4.32 5.77
CA SER A 210 -8.77 5.12 5.25
C SER A 210 -8.49 4.78 3.80
N LEU A 211 -7.85 5.72 3.12
CA LEU A 211 -7.17 5.50 1.85
C LEU A 211 -5.73 5.07 2.16
N VAL A 212 -5.39 3.81 1.89
CA VAL A 212 -4.05 3.26 2.10
C VAL A 212 -3.31 3.25 0.77
N GLU A 213 -2.19 3.95 0.71
CA GLU A 213 -1.37 4.10 -0.50
C GLU A 213 -0.02 3.44 -0.36
N PHE A 214 0.32 2.67 -1.38
CA PHE A 214 1.60 2.01 -1.52
C PHE A 214 2.43 2.70 -2.60
N ARG A 215 3.65 3.13 -2.25
CA ARG A 215 4.56 3.83 -3.15
C ARG A 215 5.90 3.10 -3.22
N ASP A 216 6.33 2.76 -4.43
CA ASP A 216 7.63 2.12 -4.68
C ASP A 216 8.63 3.14 -5.22
N LEU A 217 9.82 3.18 -4.62
CA LEU A 217 10.93 4.03 -5.00
C LEU A 217 12.03 3.17 -5.63
N ALA A 218 12.62 3.64 -6.74
CA ALA A 218 13.76 2.95 -7.34
C ALA A 218 14.91 2.79 -6.31
N GLY A 219 15.50 1.60 -6.25
CA GLY A 219 16.53 1.30 -5.24
C GLY A 219 17.78 2.16 -5.41
N GLU A 220 18.12 2.53 -6.65
CA GLU A 220 19.28 3.35 -6.99
C GLU A 220 19.17 4.75 -6.39
N VAL A 221 17.95 5.29 -6.25
CA VAL A 221 17.74 6.64 -5.71
C VAL A 221 17.50 6.63 -4.20
N ALA A 222 17.39 5.47 -3.55
CA ALA A 222 17.12 5.39 -2.12
C ALA A 222 18.22 6.07 -1.27
N LYS A 223 19.46 6.08 -1.75
CA LYS A 223 20.60 6.78 -1.12
C LYS A 223 20.70 8.26 -1.48
N GLU A 224 19.97 8.71 -2.49
CA GLU A 224 20.01 10.09 -3.01
C GLU A 224 18.96 10.99 -2.30
N GLN A 225 18.25 10.45 -1.30
CA GLN A 225 17.13 11.14 -0.66
C GLN A 225 17.59 12.30 0.22
N GLY A 226 17.03 13.48 -0.03
CA GLY A 226 17.21 14.68 0.80
C GLY A 226 16.20 14.75 1.95
N ALA A 227 16.47 15.58 2.94
CA ALA A 227 15.59 15.76 4.12
C ALA A 227 14.19 16.32 3.78
N GLY A 228 14.04 16.94 2.61
CA GLY A 228 12.74 17.38 2.07
C GLY A 228 12.12 16.37 1.10
N SER A 229 12.60 15.12 1.06
CA SER A 229 12.02 14.09 0.20
C SER A 229 10.61 13.71 0.62
N VAL A 230 9.76 13.44 -0.37
CA VAL A 230 8.37 12.95 -0.23
C VAL A 230 8.30 11.69 0.63
N ILE A 231 9.36 10.86 0.66
CA ILE A 231 9.37 9.65 1.48
C ILE A 231 9.22 9.95 2.98
N PHE A 232 9.67 11.11 3.45
CA PHE A 232 9.62 11.45 4.89
C PHE A 232 8.26 11.99 5.33
N GLN A 233 7.34 12.22 4.38
CA GLN A 233 5.94 12.52 4.64
C GLN A 233 5.08 11.26 4.88
N SER A 234 5.69 10.07 4.82
CA SER A 234 4.98 8.80 4.97
C SER A 234 4.45 8.57 6.38
N SER A 235 3.31 7.89 6.47
CA SER A 235 2.81 7.31 7.72
C SER A 235 3.66 6.11 8.12
N TYR A 236 4.01 5.27 7.14
CA TYR A 236 4.84 4.09 7.33
C TYR A 236 5.95 4.00 6.29
N ILE A 237 7.10 3.51 6.73
CA ILE A 237 8.19 3.11 5.84
C ILE A 237 8.42 1.62 6.03
N LEU A 238 8.19 0.87 4.96
CA LEU A 238 8.49 -0.55 4.86
C LEU A 238 9.94 -0.65 4.40
N PHE A 239 10.85 -0.92 5.34
CA PHE A 239 12.29 -0.98 5.10
C PHE A 239 12.69 -2.42 4.73
N LEU A 240 12.85 -2.68 3.43
CA LEU A 240 13.10 -4.02 2.90
C LEU A 240 14.59 -4.34 2.89
N ILE A 241 14.92 -5.52 3.42
CA ILE A 241 16.26 -6.07 3.48
C ILE A 241 16.22 -7.49 2.91
N SER A 242 17.02 -7.79 1.88
CA SER A 242 17.16 -9.15 1.38
C SER A 242 17.95 -9.98 2.38
N ALA A 243 17.38 -11.09 2.86
CA ALA A 243 18.06 -11.99 3.79
C ALA A 243 19.38 -12.52 3.23
N HIS A 244 19.42 -12.77 1.91
CA HIS A 244 20.63 -13.18 1.20
C HIS A 244 21.75 -12.13 1.25
N ASP A 245 21.38 -10.86 1.17
CA ASP A 245 22.32 -9.73 1.11
C ASP A 245 23.05 -9.53 2.44
N LEU A 246 22.54 -10.08 3.55
CA LEU A 246 23.19 -10.03 4.86
C LEU A 246 24.49 -10.84 4.91
N TYR A 247 24.59 -11.91 4.10
CA TYR A 247 25.78 -12.77 4.04
C TYR A 247 26.85 -12.25 3.09
N ASP A 248 26.49 -11.35 2.17
CA ASP A 248 27.45 -10.70 1.27
C ASP A 248 28.02 -9.42 1.91
N ASN A 249 29.35 -9.34 1.96
CA ASN A 249 30.04 -8.23 2.63
C ASN A 249 29.83 -6.88 1.93
N GLU A 250 29.69 -6.87 0.59
CA GLU A 250 29.49 -5.64 -0.17
C GLU A 250 28.04 -5.15 -0.02
N ALA A 251 27.07 -6.05 -0.19
CA ALA A 251 25.66 -5.76 0.00
C ALA A 251 25.35 -5.32 1.43
N LYS A 252 25.93 -5.97 2.44
CA LYS A 252 25.82 -5.55 3.83
C LYS A 252 26.38 -4.14 4.09
N ARG A 253 27.52 -3.79 3.50
CA ARG A 253 28.06 -2.42 3.58
C ARG A 253 27.13 -1.40 2.93
N ASN A 254 26.55 -1.75 1.78
CA ASN A 254 25.58 -0.90 1.09
C ASN A 254 24.32 -0.67 1.93
N LEU A 255 23.80 -1.73 2.55
CA LEU A 255 22.68 -1.66 3.49
C LEU A 255 22.99 -0.73 4.67
N ILE A 256 24.14 -0.90 5.33
CA ILE A 256 24.55 -0.03 6.44
C ILE A 256 24.64 1.43 5.98
N HIS A 257 25.19 1.68 4.79
CA HIS A 257 25.23 3.03 4.24
C HIS A 257 23.83 3.61 3.99
N LEU A 258 22.91 2.81 3.44
CA LEU A 258 21.51 3.21 3.24
C LEU A 258 20.84 3.58 4.57
N ILE A 259 21.01 2.74 5.60
CA ILE A 259 20.50 3.00 6.96
C ILE A 259 21.06 4.32 7.50
N GLN A 260 22.36 4.57 7.35
CA GLN A 260 23.00 5.81 7.79
C GLN A 260 22.46 7.05 7.05
N VAL A 261 22.24 6.95 5.74
CA VAL A 261 21.62 8.04 4.96
C VAL A 261 20.22 8.33 5.49
N PHE A 262 19.40 7.29 5.67
CA PHE A 262 18.05 7.44 6.21
C PHE A 262 18.10 8.07 7.61
N TRP A 263 18.97 7.59 8.49
CA TRP A 263 19.12 8.13 9.84
C TRP A 263 19.49 9.62 9.83
N GLN A 264 20.49 10.01 9.02
CA GLN A 264 20.93 11.40 8.93
C GLN A 264 19.88 12.34 8.34
N LYS A 265 19.10 11.88 7.36
CA LYS A 265 18.16 12.71 6.60
C LYS A 265 16.74 12.68 7.15
N GLY A 266 16.29 11.53 7.64
CA GLY A 266 14.97 11.32 8.20
C GLY A 266 14.93 11.57 9.71
N VAL A 267 15.78 10.87 10.47
CA VAL A 267 15.70 10.82 11.93
C VAL A 267 16.39 12.02 12.59
N GLN A 268 17.68 12.23 12.32
CA GLN A 268 18.46 13.32 12.95
C GLN A 268 17.92 14.71 12.64
N GLN A 269 17.38 14.89 11.42
CA GLN A 269 16.79 16.15 10.99
C GLN A 269 15.30 16.28 11.37
N ASN A 270 14.73 15.26 12.03
CA ASN A 270 13.33 15.21 12.42
C ASN A 270 12.36 15.41 11.22
N SER A 271 12.79 14.96 10.05
CA SER A 271 12.00 15.01 8.81
C SER A 271 10.94 13.91 8.77
N PHE A 272 11.26 12.72 9.29
CA PHE A 272 10.34 11.59 9.34
C PHE A 272 9.70 11.48 10.72
N LYS A 273 8.37 11.38 10.76
CA LYS A 273 7.57 11.24 11.99
C LYS A 273 6.70 9.99 12.02
N GLY A 274 6.73 9.20 10.94
CA GLY A 274 5.98 7.96 10.83
C GLY A 274 6.64 6.81 11.57
N LYS A 275 6.13 5.60 11.33
CA LYS A 275 6.65 4.35 11.89
C LYS A 275 7.44 3.57 10.85
N LEU A 276 8.52 2.92 11.26
CA LEU A 276 9.35 2.09 10.39
C LEU A 276 9.12 0.62 10.72
N LEU A 277 8.84 -0.18 9.69
CA LEU A 277 8.71 -1.64 9.79
C LEU A 277 9.85 -2.27 8.98
N VAL A 278 10.66 -3.12 9.60
CA VAL A 278 11.75 -3.82 8.91
C VAL A 278 11.19 -5.11 8.32
N VAL A 279 11.43 -5.32 7.04
CA VAL A 279 10.89 -6.48 6.32
C VAL A 279 12.04 -7.23 5.67
N PHE A 280 12.31 -8.43 6.16
CA PHE A 280 13.30 -9.32 5.56
C PHE A 280 12.66 -10.08 4.41
N THR A 281 13.06 -9.73 3.19
CA THR A 281 12.64 -10.43 1.97
C THR A 281 13.57 -11.59 1.65
N LYS A 282 13.09 -12.49 0.79
CA LYS A 282 13.79 -13.74 0.46
C LYS A 282 14.16 -14.49 1.75
N SER A 283 13.26 -14.48 2.74
CA SER A 283 13.52 -15.04 4.07
C SER A 283 13.82 -16.55 4.03
N ASP A 284 13.43 -17.22 2.95
CA ASP A 284 13.83 -18.59 2.62
C ASP A 284 15.35 -18.79 2.43
N LEU A 285 16.10 -17.71 2.24
CA LEU A 285 17.56 -17.72 2.09
C LEU A 285 18.32 -17.36 3.36
N PHE A 286 17.63 -17.25 4.51
CA PHE A 286 18.34 -17.26 5.78
C PHE A 286 19.03 -18.61 5.99
N GLY A 287 20.15 -18.60 6.71
CA GLY A 287 20.95 -19.79 7.00
C GLY A 287 20.21 -20.81 7.87
N GLU A 288 20.83 -21.98 8.05
CA GLU A 288 20.29 -23.13 8.79
C GLU A 288 20.25 -22.94 10.32
N ALA A 289 20.01 -21.72 10.81
CA ALA A 289 19.90 -21.47 12.24
C ALA A 289 18.60 -22.07 12.79
N GLU A 290 18.73 -23.03 13.71
CA GLU A 290 17.62 -23.79 14.32
C GLU A 290 16.51 -22.88 14.85
N LEU A 291 16.88 -21.79 15.54
CA LEU A 291 15.98 -20.76 16.09
C LEU A 291 15.05 -20.14 15.04
N LEU A 292 15.54 -19.97 13.80
CA LEU A 292 14.81 -19.35 12.71
C LEU A 292 14.03 -20.37 11.87
N GLN A 293 14.51 -21.61 11.79
CA GLN A 293 13.88 -22.67 11.00
C GLN A 293 12.45 -22.98 11.49
N GLU A 294 12.20 -22.96 12.80
CA GLU A 294 10.83 -23.10 13.33
C GLU A 294 9.89 -21.98 12.84
N LEU A 295 10.39 -20.74 12.77
CA LEU A 295 9.60 -19.62 12.26
C LEU A 295 9.30 -19.76 10.77
N LEU A 296 10.29 -20.18 9.98
CA LEU A 296 10.21 -20.28 8.52
C LEU A 296 9.24 -21.36 8.03
N GLN A 297 8.96 -22.38 8.85
CA GLN A 297 8.08 -23.49 8.47
C GLN A 297 6.57 -23.15 8.51
N ASP A 298 6.16 -22.12 9.23
CA ASP A 298 4.74 -21.84 9.44
C ASP A 298 4.25 -20.62 8.65
N ASN A 299 3.71 -20.86 7.45
CA ASN A 299 3.10 -19.81 6.65
C ASN A 299 1.75 -19.34 7.23
N THR A 300 1.49 -18.05 7.17
CA THR A 300 0.22 -17.42 7.62
C THR A 300 -0.84 -17.41 6.55
N ILE A 301 -0.45 -17.80 5.33
CA ILE A 301 -1.35 -17.97 4.20
C ILE A 301 -1.23 -19.37 3.60
N TRP A 302 -2.28 -19.76 2.90
CA TRP A 302 -2.34 -21.01 2.14
C TRP A 302 -3.06 -20.78 0.82
N ARG A 303 -2.75 -21.61 -0.18
CA ARG A 303 -3.41 -21.58 -1.49
C ARG A 303 -4.47 -22.69 -1.54
N TYR A 304 -5.73 -22.31 -1.74
CA TYR A 304 -6.86 -23.23 -1.90
C TYR A 304 -7.64 -22.87 -3.17
N CYS A 305 -7.84 -23.83 -4.07
CA CYS A 305 -8.53 -23.63 -5.36
C CYS A 305 -8.01 -22.40 -6.15
N ASN A 306 -6.68 -22.25 -6.24
CA ASN A 306 -5.97 -21.13 -6.87
C ASN A 306 -6.11 -19.76 -6.20
N GLN A 307 -6.79 -19.64 -5.06
CA GLN A 307 -6.91 -18.41 -4.30
C GLN A 307 -6.07 -18.48 -3.02
N LEU A 308 -5.39 -17.38 -2.68
CA LEU A 308 -4.72 -17.25 -1.39
C LEU A 308 -5.75 -16.96 -0.28
N ARG A 309 -5.52 -17.53 0.89
CA ARG A 309 -6.36 -17.37 2.07
C ARG A 309 -5.52 -17.17 3.32
N LEU A 310 -6.02 -16.37 4.26
CA LEU A 310 -5.42 -16.22 5.59
C LEU A 310 -5.64 -17.51 6.39
N LYS A 311 -4.57 -18.05 6.98
CA LYS A 311 -4.59 -19.20 7.89
C LYS A 311 -4.68 -18.76 9.36
N LYS A 312 -3.92 -17.72 9.75
CA LYS A 312 -3.74 -17.32 11.16
C LYS A 312 -4.49 -16.06 11.57
N HIS A 313 -4.73 -15.15 10.64
CA HIS A 313 -5.32 -13.83 10.93
C HIS A 313 -6.76 -13.68 10.49
N ALA A 314 -7.46 -14.79 10.21
CA ALA A 314 -8.85 -14.77 9.78
C ALA A 314 -9.76 -14.03 10.79
N ASP A 315 -9.48 -14.19 12.09
CA ASP A 315 -10.23 -13.57 13.19
C ASP A 315 -9.50 -12.35 13.80
N GLY A 316 -8.65 -11.67 13.04
CA GLY A 316 -7.89 -10.53 13.54
C GLY A 316 -6.39 -10.78 13.70
N TYR A 317 -5.66 -9.69 13.90
CA TYR A 317 -4.21 -9.70 13.97
C TYR A 317 -3.72 -10.19 15.35
N CYS A 318 -2.83 -11.19 15.35
CA CYS A 318 -2.35 -11.82 16.59
C CYS A 318 -1.08 -11.12 17.10
N ILE A 319 -1.25 -10.15 18.01
CA ILE A 319 -0.11 -9.36 18.53
C ILE A 319 0.90 -10.25 19.27
N GLU A 320 0.44 -11.20 20.07
CA GLU A 320 1.34 -12.02 20.89
C GLU A 320 2.25 -12.89 20.03
N GLU A 321 1.71 -13.44 18.94
CA GLU A 321 2.51 -14.21 18.00
C GLU A 321 3.51 -13.32 17.26
N ASN A 322 3.10 -12.10 16.89
CA ASN A 322 4.03 -11.11 16.34
C ASN A 322 5.18 -10.81 17.31
N LYS A 323 4.89 -10.59 18.60
CA LYS A 323 5.91 -10.33 19.64
C LYS A 323 6.90 -11.48 19.77
N LYS A 324 6.41 -12.72 19.86
CA LYS A 324 7.27 -13.92 19.94
C LYS A 324 8.20 -14.02 18.73
N ARG A 325 7.69 -13.78 17.52
CA ARG A 325 8.49 -13.80 16.30
C ARG A 325 9.53 -12.69 16.27
N ASN A 326 9.15 -11.48 16.71
CA ASN A 326 10.05 -10.35 16.82
C ASN A 326 11.20 -10.62 17.79
N GLU A 327 10.92 -11.23 18.94
CA GLU A 327 11.95 -11.63 19.92
C GLU A 327 12.96 -12.61 19.30
N VAL A 328 12.47 -13.63 18.60
CA VAL A 328 13.31 -14.62 17.91
C VAL A 328 14.16 -13.96 16.80
N LEU A 329 13.57 -13.09 15.98
CA LEU A 329 14.29 -12.37 14.93
C LEU A 329 15.34 -11.42 15.51
N TYR A 330 15.01 -10.73 16.60
CA TYR A 330 15.94 -9.87 17.31
C TYR A 330 17.14 -10.65 17.84
N GLN A 331 16.89 -11.79 18.52
CA GLN A 331 17.95 -12.67 19.02
C GLN A 331 18.84 -13.16 17.88
N TYR A 332 18.23 -13.62 16.78
CA TYR A 332 18.96 -14.07 15.60
C TYR A 332 19.86 -12.98 15.00
N LEU A 333 19.33 -11.77 14.80
CA LEU A 333 20.11 -10.65 14.28
C LEU A 333 21.23 -10.23 15.24
N ASN A 334 20.99 -10.29 16.54
CA ASN A 334 22.00 -9.96 17.55
C ASN A 334 23.16 -10.97 17.55
N GLU A 335 22.89 -12.24 17.29
CA GLU A 335 23.89 -13.31 17.24
C GLU A 335 24.67 -13.29 15.91
N GLU A 336 23.97 -13.24 14.78
CA GLU A 336 24.58 -13.42 13.45
C GLU A 336 24.99 -12.10 12.76
N PHE A 337 24.24 -11.01 13.00
CA PHE A 337 24.41 -9.73 12.31
C PHE A 337 24.37 -8.51 13.25
N PRO A 338 25.18 -8.50 14.34
CA PRO A 338 25.10 -7.46 15.37
C PRO A 338 25.40 -6.05 14.83
N ASP A 339 26.24 -5.95 13.79
CA ASP A 339 26.53 -4.67 13.12
C ASP A 339 25.30 -4.11 12.39
N VAL A 340 24.50 -4.96 11.76
CA VAL A 340 23.25 -4.55 11.11
C VAL A 340 22.21 -4.17 12.15
N LEU A 341 22.02 -4.99 13.18
CA LEU A 341 21.05 -4.73 14.25
C LEU A 341 21.30 -3.37 14.92
N MET A 342 22.55 -3.10 15.30
CA MET A 342 22.94 -1.82 15.90
C MET A 342 22.54 -0.62 15.02
N HIS A 343 22.73 -0.71 13.70
CA HIS A 343 22.33 0.37 12.79
C HIS A 343 20.82 0.49 12.63
N LEU A 344 20.09 -0.62 12.62
CA LEU A 344 18.63 -0.60 12.59
C LEU A 344 18.05 0.06 13.84
N GLU A 345 18.58 -0.24 15.03
CA GLU A 345 18.14 0.39 16.28
C GLU A 345 18.32 1.93 16.26
N MET A 346 19.28 2.46 15.50
CA MET A 346 19.44 3.91 15.33
C MET A 346 18.25 4.57 14.62
N LEU A 347 17.49 3.83 13.83
CA LEU A 347 16.37 4.35 13.04
C LEU A 347 15.13 4.65 13.89
N ALA A 348 14.96 3.95 15.02
CA ALA A 348 13.82 4.11 15.90
C ALA A 348 14.26 4.15 17.37
N PRO A 349 15.01 5.18 17.82
CA PRO A 349 15.61 5.21 19.15
C PRO A 349 14.60 5.27 20.32
N GLN A 350 13.32 5.56 20.02
CA GLN A 350 12.26 5.73 21.02
C GLN A 350 11.16 4.65 20.90
N GLN A 351 11.30 3.71 19.97
CA GLN A 351 10.29 2.69 19.69
C GLN A 351 10.98 1.34 19.49
N GLN A 352 10.30 0.27 19.87
CA GLN A 352 10.76 -1.06 19.50
C GLN A 352 10.57 -1.23 17.99
N MET A 353 11.63 -1.68 17.30
CA MET A 353 11.55 -2.03 15.89
C MET A 353 10.74 -3.30 15.71
N GLU A 354 9.92 -3.32 14.66
CA GLU A 354 9.11 -4.47 14.28
C GLU A 354 9.71 -5.11 13.03
N TYR A 355 9.88 -6.43 13.08
CA TYR A 355 10.52 -7.25 12.07
C TYR A 355 9.52 -8.23 11.48
N PHE A 356 9.46 -8.26 10.15
CA PHE A 356 8.60 -9.16 9.39
C PHE A 356 9.43 -9.99 8.42
N LEU A 357 8.92 -11.18 8.10
CA LEU A 357 9.53 -12.08 7.13
C LEU A 357 8.62 -12.20 5.92
N ILE A 358 9.20 -12.05 4.74
CA ILE A 358 8.54 -12.31 3.47
C ILE A 358 9.47 -13.15 2.61
N GLY A 359 8.94 -14.20 2.00
CA GLY A 359 9.76 -15.14 1.25
C GLY A 359 8.99 -15.89 0.19
N SER A 360 9.72 -16.76 -0.50
CA SER A 360 9.17 -17.69 -1.49
C SER A 360 8.90 -19.09 -0.93
N ILE A 361 9.27 -19.34 0.34
CA ILE A 361 9.53 -20.65 0.99
C ILE A 361 9.67 -21.80 -0.02
N ASN A 362 10.79 -21.85 -0.73
CA ASN A 362 11.23 -23.03 -1.50
C ASN A 362 10.71 -23.17 -2.93
N GLN A 363 10.42 -22.08 -3.63
CA GLN A 363 10.12 -22.16 -5.06
C GLN A 363 10.89 -21.10 -5.86
N TYR A 364 12.21 -21.26 -5.92
CA TYR A 364 13.01 -20.52 -6.89
C TYR A 364 12.62 -20.97 -8.31
N PRO A 365 12.38 -20.03 -9.23
CA PRO A 365 12.20 -20.36 -10.64
C PRO A 365 13.37 -21.20 -11.18
N GLU A 366 13.10 -22.33 -11.84
CA GLU A 366 14.12 -23.04 -12.62
C GLU A 366 14.59 -22.20 -13.83
N ASP A 367 13.75 -21.29 -14.29
CA ASP A 367 14.01 -20.27 -15.31
C ASP A 367 13.91 -18.89 -14.65
N GLU A 368 15.00 -18.11 -14.65
CA GLU A 368 15.30 -16.98 -13.73
C GLU A 368 14.16 -15.94 -13.54
N ASN A 369 13.16 -15.92 -14.42
CA ASN A 369 12.06 -14.96 -14.39
C ASN A 369 10.64 -15.55 -14.31
N VAL A 370 10.45 -16.87 -14.18
CA VAL A 370 9.12 -17.50 -14.23
C VAL A 370 8.71 -18.09 -12.88
N LEU A 371 7.70 -17.50 -12.25
CA LEU A 371 7.10 -18.06 -11.05
C LEU A 371 6.46 -19.43 -11.34
N PRO A 372 6.63 -20.43 -10.47
CA PRO A 372 5.94 -21.69 -10.61
C PRO A 372 4.41 -21.52 -10.56
N LYS A 373 3.68 -22.35 -11.31
CA LYS A 373 2.21 -22.26 -11.41
C LYS A 373 1.47 -22.33 -10.07
N ASN A 374 2.06 -22.99 -9.07
CA ASN A 374 1.50 -23.15 -7.72
C ASN A 374 2.23 -22.29 -6.68
N PHE A 375 2.89 -21.21 -7.12
CA PHE A 375 3.61 -20.30 -6.24
C PHE A 375 2.70 -19.82 -5.09
N CYS A 376 3.15 -20.05 -3.86
CA CYS A 376 2.49 -19.56 -2.67
C CYS A 376 3.45 -18.60 -1.97
N PRO A 377 3.16 -17.28 -1.93
CA PRO A 377 4.00 -16.36 -1.19
C PRO A 377 4.03 -16.71 0.30
N TYR A 378 5.08 -16.29 0.99
CA TYR A 378 5.19 -16.45 2.43
C TYR A 378 4.94 -15.14 3.13
N ARG A 379 3.95 -15.13 4.03
CA ARG A 379 3.70 -14.05 4.99
C ARG A 379 3.63 -12.63 4.41
N ILE A 380 3.21 -12.51 3.14
CA ILE A 380 3.05 -11.20 2.49
C ILE A 380 1.97 -10.33 3.15
N ASP A 381 1.09 -10.95 3.94
CA ASP A 381 -0.01 -10.35 4.70
C ASP A 381 0.43 -9.69 6.00
N GLU A 382 1.42 -10.27 6.70
CA GLU A 382 1.75 -9.95 8.10
C GLU A 382 1.99 -8.46 8.37
N ALA A 383 2.91 -7.84 7.62
CA ALA A 383 3.25 -6.44 7.83
C ALA A 383 2.08 -5.50 7.47
N ILE A 384 1.24 -5.90 6.50
CA ILE A 384 0.06 -5.13 6.10
C ILE A 384 -1.02 -5.24 7.18
N LEU A 385 -1.32 -6.45 7.65
CA LEU A 385 -2.31 -6.66 8.72
C LEU A 385 -1.87 -6.01 10.04
N TYR A 386 -0.58 -6.05 10.37
CA TYR A 386 -0.02 -5.30 11.50
C TYR A 386 -0.30 -3.81 11.37
N LEU A 387 0.06 -3.22 10.22
CA LEU A 387 -0.14 -1.79 9.95
C LEU A 387 -1.61 -1.39 10.03
N LEU A 388 -2.49 -2.20 9.45
CA LEU A 388 -3.93 -1.95 9.50
C LEU A 388 -4.46 -2.03 10.93
N ALA A 389 -3.99 -3.00 11.72
CA ALA A 389 -4.40 -3.13 13.10
C ALA A 389 -3.87 -1.98 13.98
N ASP A 390 -2.61 -1.55 13.78
CA ASP A 390 -1.99 -0.38 14.43
C ASP A 390 -2.78 0.91 14.17
N MET A 391 -3.43 1.00 13.00
CA MET A 391 -4.27 2.13 12.61
C MET A 391 -5.75 1.96 12.98
N GLY A 392 -6.11 0.87 13.68
CA GLY A 392 -7.49 0.56 14.06
C GLY A 392 -8.39 0.17 12.88
N LEU A 393 -7.83 -0.17 11.72
CA LEU A 393 -8.53 -0.59 10.50
C LEU A 393 -8.65 -2.12 10.39
N TYR A 394 -8.09 -2.87 11.33
CA TYR A 394 -8.22 -4.31 11.45
C TYR A 394 -8.23 -4.70 12.94
N PRO A 395 -9.05 -5.67 13.38
CA PRO A 395 -9.14 -6.01 14.79
C PRO A 395 -7.90 -6.76 15.30
N TYR A 396 -7.69 -6.71 16.62
CA TYR A 396 -6.67 -7.48 17.31
C TYR A 396 -7.27 -8.72 18.00
N LYS A 397 -6.55 -9.84 17.97
CA LYS A 397 -6.85 -11.02 18.79
C LYS A 397 -5.89 -11.09 19.98
N GLU A 398 -6.42 -11.07 21.20
CA GLU A 398 -5.67 -11.38 22.43
C GLU A 398 -5.69 -12.89 22.68
N ALA A 399 -4.62 -13.48 23.22
CA ALA A 399 -4.46 -14.95 23.24
C ALA A 399 -5.36 -15.71 24.23
N ASN A 400 -6.19 -15.02 25.01
CA ASN A 400 -7.09 -15.67 25.98
C ASN A 400 -8.36 -16.27 25.35
N ASP A 401 -8.59 -16.07 24.05
CA ASP A 401 -9.73 -16.68 23.32
C ASP A 401 -9.33 -17.99 22.61
N GLN A 402 -8.49 -18.82 23.26
CA GLN A 402 -8.23 -20.18 22.81
C GLN A 402 -9.39 -21.11 23.21
N GLU A 403 -10.41 -21.18 22.38
CA GLU A 403 -10.88 -22.49 21.94
C GLU A 403 -10.23 -22.75 20.58
N GLU A 404 -9.22 -23.62 20.56
CA GLU A 404 -8.76 -24.27 19.33
C GLU A 404 -9.91 -25.14 18.82
N THR A 405 -10.88 -24.55 18.13
CA THR A 405 -11.69 -25.30 17.20
C THR A 405 -10.87 -25.44 15.92
N GLU A 406 -10.34 -26.64 15.66
CA GLU A 406 -10.16 -27.11 14.29
C GLU A 406 -11.54 -27.05 13.62
N ILE A 407 -11.85 -25.93 12.96
CA ILE A 407 -13.11 -25.78 12.23
C ILE A 407 -12.94 -26.53 10.90
N GLU A 408 -13.70 -27.60 10.73
CA GLU A 408 -13.80 -28.25 9.42
C GLU A 408 -14.41 -27.28 8.38
N PRO A 409 -13.86 -27.17 7.16
CA PRO A 409 -14.10 -26.03 6.27
C PRO A 409 -15.49 -25.95 5.62
N GLU A 410 -16.33 -26.99 5.75
CA GLU A 410 -17.58 -27.11 4.99
C GLU A 410 -18.71 -26.24 5.55
N ASP A 411 -18.79 -26.06 6.87
CA ASP A 411 -19.96 -25.46 7.51
C ASP A 411 -20.04 -23.94 7.38
N HIS A 412 -18.90 -23.24 7.26
CA HIS A 412 -18.92 -21.79 7.04
C HIS A 412 -19.29 -21.44 5.59
N PHE A 413 -18.90 -22.24 4.61
CA PHE A 413 -18.91 -21.83 3.19
C PHE A 413 -20.30 -21.88 2.53
N GLN A 414 -21.15 -22.83 2.92
CA GLN A 414 -22.52 -22.90 2.38
C GLN A 414 -23.33 -21.63 2.74
N GLN A 415 -23.08 -21.04 3.92
CA GLN A 415 -23.69 -19.76 4.32
C GLN A 415 -23.11 -18.53 3.61
N TYR A 416 -21.85 -18.58 3.15
CA TYR A 416 -21.21 -17.44 2.45
C TYR A 416 -21.71 -17.27 1.01
N TRP A 417 -21.94 -18.36 0.29
CA TRP A 417 -22.41 -18.31 -1.11
C TRP A 417 -23.86 -17.83 -1.23
N ASP A 418 -24.72 -18.27 -0.31
CA ASP A 418 -26.14 -17.90 -0.31
C ASP A 418 -26.37 -16.41 0.02
N ASN A 419 -25.42 -15.75 0.69
CA ASN A 419 -25.52 -14.33 1.05
C ASN A 419 -24.88 -13.37 0.01
N TRP A 420 -24.04 -13.86 -0.90
CA TRP A 420 -23.37 -13.01 -1.91
C TRP A 420 -24.16 -12.88 -3.21
N SER A 421 -25.11 -13.79 -3.47
CA SER A 421 -26.02 -13.74 -4.62
C SER A 421 -27.24 -12.81 -4.42
N GLY A 422 -27.33 -12.14 -3.26
CA GLY A 422 -28.36 -11.17 -2.95
C GLY A 422 -27.96 -9.75 -3.35
N GLU A 423 -28.39 -9.35 -4.55
CA GLU A 423 -28.74 -8.00 -5.01
C GLU A 423 -27.91 -6.79 -4.49
N TRP A 424 -27.14 -6.19 -5.41
CA TRP A 424 -26.64 -4.80 -5.34
C TRP A 424 -27.73 -3.80 -5.71
#